data_AF-A0A8T9VS67-F1
#
_entry.id   AF-A0A8T9VS67-F1
#
_cell.length_a   1.000
_cell.length_b   1.000
_cell.length_c   1.000
_cell.angle_alpha   90.00
_cell.angle_beta   90.00
_cell.angle_gamma   90.00
#
_symmetry.space_group_name_H-M   'P 1'
#
loop_
_entity.id
_entity.type
_entity.pdbx_description
1 polymer ?
#
loop_
_entity_poly.entity_id
_entity_poly.type
_entity_poly.pdbx_seq_one_letter_code
_entity_poly.pdbx_strand_id
1 'polypeptide(L)'
;MLEERGEKILYRRPWIRKFAFTGLIFVVMIPFQGSGAVSASIIGRIIGMKPRNVWIAILTGGLIGSFMIAYFADTIFQIFIIDRFAGIILIAAFATVVFYFYRRYWQQSL
;
A
#
# COMPACT_ATOMS: atom_id res chain seq x y z
N MET A 1 -13.83 -21.81 8.82
CA MET A 1 -14.25 -20.98 9.98
C MET A 1 -14.08 -19.46 9.76
N LEU A 2 -12.86 -18.90 9.66
CA LEU A 2 -12.67 -17.44 9.47
C LEU A 2 -12.96 -16.97 8.05
N GLU A 3 -12.43 -17.67 7.04
CA GLU A 3 -12.65 -17.35 5.62
C GLU A 3 -14.13 -17.35 5.24
N GLU A 4 -14.90 -18.36 5.68
CA GLU A 4 -16.33 -18.47 5.40
C GLU A 4 -17.16 -17.36 6.05
N ARG A 5 -16.75 -16.87 7.23
CA ARG A 5 -17.40 -15.71 7.87
C ARG A 5 -17.11 -14.44 7.07
N GLY A 6 -15.87 -14.25 6.64
CA GLY A 6 -15.47 -13.14 5.77
C GLY A 6 -16.23 -13.15 4.45
N GLU A 7 -16.34 -14.31 3.81
CA GLU A 7 -17.05 -14.48 2.54
C GLU A 7 -18.54 -14.11 2.67
N LYS A 8 -19.21 -14.55 3.76
CA LYS A 8 -20.61 -14.19 4.03
C LYS A 8 -20.80 -12.68 4.21
N ILE A 9 -19.85 -11.99 4.85
CA ILE A 9 -19.89 -10.54 5.06
C ILE A 9 -19.69 -9.81 3.73
N LEU A 10 -18.68 -10.22 2.94
CA LEU A 10 -18.41 -9.68 1.60
C LEU A 10 -19.59 -9.90 0.65
N TYR A 11 -20.29 -11.02 0.78
CA TYR A 11 -21.47 -11.34 -0.02
C TYR A 11 -22.66 -10.45 0.37
N ARG A 12 -22.91 -10.25 1.67
CA ARG A 12 -23.99 -9.37 2.15
C ARG A 12 -23.73 -7.89 1.85
N ARG A 13 -22.48 -7.45 1.74
CA ARG A 13 -22.10 -6.04 1.55
C ARG A 13 -21.13 -5.87 0.37
N PRO A 14 -21.64 -5.77 -0.87
CA PRO A 14 -20.80 -5.69 -2.08
C PRO A 14 -19.91 -4.45 -2.13
N TRP A 15 -20.28 -3.36 -1.44
CA TRP A 15 -19.44 -2.19 -1.27
C TRP A 15 -18.12 -2.54 -0.53
N ILE A 16 -18.19 -3.29 0.57
CA ILE A 16 -17.01 -3.70 1.36
C ILE A 16 -16.07 -4.55 0.50
N ARG A 17 -16.63 -5.37 -0.39
CA ARG A 17 -15.83 -6.18 -1.32
C ARG A 17 -14.98 -5.34 -2.27
N LYS A 18 -15.52 -4.21 -2.76
CA LYS A 18 -14.75 -3.28 -3.60
C LYS A 18 -13.63 -2.62 -2.80
N PHE A 19 -13.93 -2.15 -1.59
CA PHE A 19 -12.93 -1.56 -0.69
C PHE A 19 -11.82 -2.54 -0.29
N ALA A 20 -12.17 -3.79 0.02
CA ALA A 20 -11.20 -4.84 0.34
C ALA A 20 -10.28 -5.12 -0.86
N PHE A 21 -10.82 -5.15 -2.07
CA PHE A 21 -10.04 -5.34 -3.29
C PHE A 21 -9.07 -4.18 -3.54
N THR A 22 -9.55 -2.94 -3.46
CA THR A 22 -8.70 -1.75 -3.64
C THR A 22 -7.64 -1.63 -2.55
N GLY A 23 -8.01 -1.91 -1.29
CA GLY A 23 -7.04 -1.95 -0.18
C GLY A 23 -5.93 -2.99 -0.41
N LEU A 24 -6.29 -4.15 -0.97
CA LEU A 24 -5.31 -5.18 -1.31
C LEU A 24 -4.33 -4.74 -2.41
N ILE A 25 -4.83 -4.00 -3.41
CA ILE A 25 -3.98 -3.38 -4.44
C ILE A 25 -2.97 -2.42 -3.78
N PHE A 26 -3.43 -1.55 -2.87
CA PHE A 26 -2.55 -0.60 -2.17
C PHE A 26 -1.48 -1.29 -1.32
N VAL A 27 -1.83 -2.37 -0.61
CA VAL A 27 -0.86 -3.16 0.16
C VAL A 27 0.26 -3.69 -0.72
N VAL A 28 -0.05 -4.09 -1.96
CA VAL A 28 0.94 -4.62 -2.90
C VAL A 28 1.71 -3.51 -3.61
N MET A 29 1.07 -2.37 -3.88
CA MET A 29 1.71 -1.22 -4.54
C MET A 29 2.86 -0.64 -3.73
N ILE A 30 2.79 -0.69 -2.39
CA ILE A 30 3.86 -0.17 -1.54
C ILE A 30 4.96 -1.25 -1.44
N PRO A 31 6.15 -1.02 -2.01
CA PRO A 31 7.19 -2.04 -2.12
C PRO A 31 7.93 -2.20 -0.79
N PHE A 32 7.25 -2.67 0.26
CA PHE A 32 7.94 -3.20 1.43
C PHE A 32 8.63 -4.51 1.03
N GLN A 33 9.95 -4.60 1.22
CA GLN A 33 10.79 -5.71 0.76
C GLN A 33 10.10 -7.08 0.92
N GLY A 34 9.80 -7.73 -0.21
CA GLY A 34 9.42 -9.15 -0.30
C GLY A 34 8.06 -9.59 0.28
N SER A 35 7.37 -8.78 1.08
CA SER A 35 6.17 -9.23 1.81
C SER A 35 4.83 -8.83 1.18
N GLY A 36 4.80 -7.89 0.22
CA GLY A 36 3.55 -7.33 -0.31
C GLY A 36 2.59 -8.39 -0.88
N ALA A 37 3.08 -9.27 -1.75
CA ALA A 37 2.25 -10.33 -2.34
C ALA A 37 1.85 -11.42 -1.31
N VAL A 38 2.74 -11.74 -0.37
CA VAL A 38 2.50 -12.75 0.67
C VAL A 38 1.46 -12.25 1.68
N SER A 39 1.66 -11.04 2.20
CA SER A 39 0.72 -10.38 3.12
C SER A 39 -0.64 -10.14 2.47
N ALA A 40 -0.68 -9.67 1.21
CA ALA A 40 -1.91 -9.54 0.45
C ALA A 40 -2.64 -10.88 0.24
N SER A 41 -1.90 -11.97 0.00
CA SER A 41 -2.47 -13.30 -0.11
C SER A 41 -3.10 -13.75 1.21
N ILE A 42 -2.39 -13.59 2.33
CA ILE A 42 -2.90 -13.95 3.66
C ILE A 42 -4.14 -13.11 4.00
N ILE A 43 -4.04 -11.79 3.89
CA ILE A 43 -5.12 -10.85 4.21
C ILE A 43 -6.35 -11.11 3.33
N GLY A 44 -6.16 -11.26 2.02
CA GLY A 44 -7.26 -11.51 1.09
C GLY A 44 -8.01 -12.81 1.38
N ARG A 45 -7.29 -13.88 1.76
CA ARG A 45 -7.90 -15.15 2.15
C ARG A 45 -8.61 -15.08 3.49
N ILE A 46 -8.04 -14.41 4.50
CA ILE A 46 -8.68 -14.22 5.81
C ILE A 46 -10.00 -13.46 5.68
N ILE A 47 -10.05 -12.43 4.82
CA ILE A 47 -11.26 -11.62 4.60
C ILE A 47 -12.32 -12.40 3.78
N GLY A 48 -12.00 -13.59 3.26
CA GLY A 48 -12.94 -14.39 2.47
C GLY A 48 -13.03 -13.98 1.01
N MET A 49 -12.01 -13.32 0.46
CA MET A 49 -11.97 -13.04 -0.96
C MET A 49 -11.67 -14.31 -1.76
N LYS A 50 -12.36 -14.43 -2.90
CA LYS A 50 -12.10 -15.50 -3.87
C LYS A 50 -10.63 -15.47 -4.31
N PRO A 51 -9.94 -16.61 -4.42
CA PRO A 51 -8.53 -16.68 -4.79
C PRO A 51 -8.20 -15.91 -6.07
N ARG A 52 -9.07 -16.00 -7.07
CA ARG A 52 -8.93 -15.27 -8.34
C ARG A 52 -8.89 -13.75 -8.15
N ASN A 53 -9.71 -13.20 -7.25
CA ASN A 53 -9.73 -11.76 -7.00
C ASN A 53 -8.45 -11.31 -6.28
N VAL A 54 -7.96 -12.11 -5.34
CA VAL A 54 -6.70 -11.85 -4.64
C VAL A 54 -5.54 -11.83 -5.63
N TRP A 55 -5.49 -12.82 -6.54
CA TRP A 55 -4.45 -12.92 -7.55
C TRP A 55 -4.45 -11.72 -8.51
N ILE A 56 -5.62 -11.28 -8.98
CA ILE A 56 -5.76 -10.08 -9.83
C ILE A 56 -5.34 -8.81 -9.06
N ALA A 57 -5.70 -8.69 -7.78
CA ALA A 57 -5.29 -7.55 -6.97
C ALA A 57 -3.76 -7.47 -6.82
N ILE A 58 -3.11 -8.61 -6.62
CA ILE A 58 -1.64 -8.69 -6.55
C ILE A 58 -1.00 -8.33 -7.89
N LEU A 59 -1.52 -8.88 -8.99
CA LEU A 59 -1.02 -8.59 -10.33
C LEU A 59 -1.13 -7.10 -10.66
N THR A 60 -2.30 -6.52 -10.43
CA THR A 60 -2.56 -5.09 -10.70
C THR A 60 -1.76 -4.18 -9.78
N GLY A 61 -1.72 -4.47 -8.47
CA GLY A 61 -0.92 -3.69 -7.52
C GLY A 61 0.58 -3.77 -7.82
N GLY A 62 1.07 -4.95 -8.20
CA GLY A 62 2.47 -5.16 -8.59
C GLY A 62 2.84 -4.41 -9.87
N LEU A 63 2.00 -4.47 -10.91
CA LEU A 63 2.18 -3.71 -12.14
C LEU A 63 2.17 -2.21 -11.87
N ILE A 64 1.13 -1.69 -11.21
CA ILE A 64 0.99 -0.25 -10.92
C ILE A 64 2.16 0.23 -10.06
N GLY A 65 2.51 -0.51 -9.00
CA GLY A 65 3.64 -0.19 -8.13
C GLY A 65 4.95 -0.15 -8.91
N SER A 66 5.20 -1.14 -9.77
CA SER A 66 6.43 -1.21 -10.58
C SER A 66 6.50 -0.09 -11.61
N PHE A 67 5.40 0.24 -12.29
CA PHE A 67 5.33 1.36 -13.23
C PHE A 67 5.50 2.71 -12.53
N MET A 68 4.90 2.89 -11.35
CA MET A 68 5.13 4.09 -10.54
C MET A 68 6.60 4.21 -10.18
N ILE A 69 7.20 3.17 -9.61
CA ILE A 69 8.63 3.22 -9.24
C ILE A 69 9.49 3.51 -10.47
N ALA A 70 9.26 2.85 -11.60
CA ALA A 70 10.03 3.08 -12.82
C ALA A 70 9.92 4.52 -13.33
N TYR A 71 8.72 5.10 -13.34
CA TYR A 71 8.49 6.47 -13.81
C TYR A 71 9.05 7.53 -12.85
N PHE A 72 8.86 7.33 -11.54
CA PHE A 72 9.31 8.28 -10.52
C PHE A 72 10.79 8.12 -10.18
N ALA A 73 11.38 6.94 -10.40
CA ALA A 73 12.80 6.70 -10.13
C ALA A 73 13.66 7.67 -10.92
N ASP A 74 13.42 7.85 -12.22
CA ASP A 74 14.23 8.74 -13.05
C ASP A 74 14.15 10.21 -12.57
N THR A 75 12.95 10.66 -12.17
CA THR A 75 12.76 11.99 -11.59
C THR A 75 13.52 12.16 -10.26
N ILE A 76 13.48 11.14 -9.39
CA ILE A 76 14.20 11.14 -8.11
C ILE A 76 15.72 11.12 -8.35
N PHE A 77 16.21 10.30 -9.28
CA PHE A 77 17.63 10.21 -9.60
C PHE A 77 18.16 11.53 -10.20
N GLN A 78 17.40 12.20 -11.06
CA GLN A 78 17.79 13.51 -11.60
C GLN A 78 17.91 14.58 -10.50
N ILE A 79 16.97 14.62 -9.54
CA ILE A 79 17.03 15.53 -8.39
C ILE A 79 18.28 15.25 -7.53
N PHE A 80 18.64 13.97 -7.35
CA PHE A 80 19.81 13.59 -6.55
C PHE A 80 21.15 13.84 -7.25
N ILE A 81 21.20 13.74 -8.58
CA ILE A 81 22.44 13.87 -9.38
C ILE A 81 22.77 15.35 -9.65
N ILE A 82 21.78 16.20 -9.91
CA ILE A 82 21.99 17.61 -10.26
C ILE A 82 22.27 18.46 -9.01
N ASP A 83 21.60 18.20 -7.89
CA ASP A 83 21.77 19.01 -6.68
C ASP A 83 21.66 18.17 -5.40
N ARG A 84 22.81 17.72 -4.88
CA ARG A 84 22.89 16.89 -3.67
C ARG A 84 22.17 17.50 -2.47
N PHE A 85 22.07 18.83 -2.40
CA PHE A 85 21.35 19.54 -1.35
C PHE A 85 19.83 19.43 -1.49
N ALA A 86 19.29 19.41 -2.71
CA ALA A 86 17.86 19.25 -2.96
C ALA A 86 17.35 17.90 -2.47
N GLY A 87 18.12 16.82 -2.66
CA GLY A 87 17.80 15.49 -2.12
C GLY A 87 17.74 15.47 -0.59
N ILE A 88 18.69 16.12 0.09
CA ILE A 88 18.73 16.21 1.57
C ILE A 88 17.53 17.01 2.09
N ILE A 89 17.20 18.14 1.46
CA ILE A 89 16.04 18.97 1.81
C ILE A 89 14.74 18.18 1.66
N LEU A 90 14.61 17.39 0.59
CA LEU A 90 13.42 16.58 0.35
C LEU A 90 13.22 15.50 1.44
N ILE A 91 14.29 14.81 1.83
CA ILE A 91 14.25 13.83 2.93
C ILE A 91 13.90 14.51 4.26
N ALA A 92 14.53 15.65 4.56
CA ALA A 92 14.29 16.40 5.78
C ALA A 92 12.85 16.93 5.86
N ALA A 93 12.31 17.44 4.75
CA ALA A 93 10.92 17.88 4.65
C ALA A 93 9.96 16.72 4.90
N PHE A 94 10.19 15.57 4.25
CA PHE A 94 9.37 14.37 4.45
C PHE A 94 9.41 13.88 5.91
N ALA A 95 10.60 13.80 6.52
CA ALA A 95 10.76 13.42 7.93
C ALA A 95 10.03 14.40 8.87
N THR A 96 10.09 15.70 8.58
CA THR A 96 9.40 16.74 9.38
C THR A 96 7.88 16.60 9.30
N VAL A 97 7.34 16.33 8.10
CA VAL A 97 5.91 16.09 7.91
C VAL A 97 5.47 14.83 8.67
N VAL A 98 6.21 13.73 8.53
CA VAL A 98 5.91 12.48 9.27
C VAL A 98 5.95 12.73 10.77
N PHE A 99 6.97 13.44 11.27
CA PHE A 99 7.09 13.78 12.69
C PHE A 99 5.94 14.65 13.18
N TYR A 100 5.51 15.64 12.38
CA TYR A 100 4.36 16.48 12.68
C TYR A 100 3.08 15.65 12.82
N PHE A 101 2.81 14.75 11.87
CA PHE A 101 1.67 13.84 11.95
C PHE A 101 1.78 12.90 13.16
N TYR A 102 2.96 12.35 13.42
CA TYR A 102 3.19 11.46 14.57
C TYR A 102 2.88 12.16 15.90
N ARG A 103 3.37 13.40 16.08
CA ARG A 103 3.03 14.23 17.24
C ARG A 103 1.54 14.54 17.32
N ARG A 104 0.93 14.90 16.19
CA ARG A 104 -0.49 15.24 16.10
C ARG A 104 -1.39 14.06 16.49
N TYR A 105 -1.02 12.84 16.11
CA TYR A 105 -1.71 11.61 16.51
C TYR A 105 -1.51 11.30 17.99
N TRP A 106 -0.28 11.41 18.51
CA TRP A 106 0.02 11.13 19.92
C TRP A 106 -0.67 12.11 20.89
N GLN A 107 -0.87 13.36 20.49
CA GLN A 107 -1.60 14.36 21.29
C GLN A 107 -3.12 14.13 21.36
N GLN A 108 -3.70 13.35 20.45
CA GLN A 108 -5.14 13.02 20.48
C GLN A 108 -5.46 11.79 21.35
N SER A 109 -4.43 11.05 21.79
CA SER A 109 -4.56 9.85 22.64
C SER A 109 -4.32 10.11 24.14
N LEU A 110 -4.20 11.38 24.55
CA LEU A 110 -4.11 11.88 25.93
C LEU A 110 -5.34 12.73 26.24
#